data_AF-A0A2S9F960-F1
#
_entry.id   AF-A0A2S9F960-F1
#
_cell.length_a   1.000
_cell.length_b   1.000
_cell.length_c   1.000
_cell.angle_alpha   90.00
_cell.angle_beta   90.00
_cell.angle_gamma   90.00
#
_symmetry.space_group_name_H-M   'P 1'
#
loop_
_entity.id
_entity.type
_entity.pdbx_description
1 polymer ?
#
loop_
_entity_poly.entity_id
_entity_poly.type
_entity_poly.pdbx_seq_one_letter_code
_entity_poly.pdbx_strand_id
1 'polypeptide(L)' 'MPVRTTAPLGAPIWIDLATSDMERAQEFYGAVFDWTFESYGPEYGGYANAFRNGHPVAGLMANDPQWNAPD' A
#
# COMPACT_ATOMS: atom_id res chain seq x y z
N MET A 1 6.96 7.00 14.47
CA MET A 1 7.50 8.07 13.59
C MET A 1 6.58 9.28 13.70
N PRO A 2 7.09 10.52 13.59
CA PRO A 2 6.23 11.70 13.61
C PRO A 2 5.35 11.72 12.36
N VAL A 3 4.07 12.06 12.53
CA VAL A 3 3.16 12.32 11.41
C VAL A 3 3.59 13.65 10.75
N ARG A 4 3.83 13.62 9.45
CA ARG A 4 4.13 14.81 8.65
C ARG A 4 2.90 15.15 7.80
N THR A 5 2.45 16.40 7.87
CA THR A 5 1.33 16.91 7.08
C THR A 5 1.77 17.71 5.86
N THR A 6 3.08 17.95 5.70
CA THR A 6 3.66 18.66 4.56
C THR A 6 4.97 18.01 4.13
N ALA A 7 5.31 18.19 2.85
CA ALA A 7 6.58 17.79 2.27
C ALA A 7 7.06 18.87 1.28
N PRO A 8 8.38 19.11 1.16
CA PRO A 8 8.92 19.97 0.11
C PRO A 8 8.56 19.45 -1.29
N LEU A 9 8.53 20.34 -2.27
CA LEU A 9 8.32 19.95 -3.67
C LEU A 9 9.40 18.94 -4.10
N GLY A 10 8.96 17.86 -4.74
CA GLY A 10 9.83 16.78 -5.22
C GLY A 10 10.23 15.74 -4.16
N ALA A 11 9.85 15.92 -2.89
CA ALA A 11 10.07 14.88 -1.89
C ALA A 11 9.15 13.68 -2.14
N PRO A 12 9.61 12.44 -1.94
CA PRO A 12 8.76 11.27 -1.99
C PRO A 12 7.75 11.30 -0.82
N ILE A 13 6.48 11.10 -1.15
CA ILE A 13 5.37 11.18 -0.17
C ILE A 13 4.51 9.91 -0.12
N TRP A 14 4.67 9.02 -1.09
CA TRP A 14 3.83 7.83 -1.24
C TRP A 14 4.64 6.69 -1.82
N ILE A 15 4.25 5.47 -1.47
CA ILE A 15 4.78 4.22 -2.04
C ILE A 15 3.61 3.30 -2.36
N ASP A 16 3.77 2.55 -3.43
CA ASP A 16 2.84 1.50 -3.83
C ASP A 16 3.59 0.17 -3.91
N LEU A 17 2.92 -0.90 -3.46
CA LEU A 17 3.35 -2.27 -3.64
C LEU A 17 2.45 -2.95 -4.66
N ALA A 18 3.03 -3.42 -5.76
CA ALA A 18 2.40 -4.41 -6.63
C ALA A 18 2.85 -5.80 -6.16
N THR A 19 1.91 -6.68 -5.79
CA THR A 19 2.22 -8.02 -5.27
C THR A 19 1.40 -9.09 -5.97
N SER A 20 2.00 -10.25 -6.24
CA SER A 20 1.30 -11.42 -6.79
C SER A 20 0.29 -12.02 -5.80
N ASP A 21 0.44 -11.73 -4.51
CA ASP A 21 -0.43 -12.21 -3.43
C ASP A 21 -0.75 -11.04 -2.47
N MET A 22 -1.95 -10.47 -2.62
CA MET A 22 -2.39 -9.35 -1.79
C MET A 22 -2.67 -9.77 -0.34
N GLU A 23 -3.28 -10.93 -0.14
CA GLU A 23 -3.66 -11.41 1.19
C GLU A 23 -2.40 -11.63 2.04
N ARG A 24 -1.42 -12.36 1.49
CA ARG A 24 -0.16 -12.62 2.18
C ARG A 24 0.65 -11.35 2.43
N ALA A 25 0.65 -10.39 1.50
CA ALA A 25 1.30 -9.11 1.72
C ALA A 25 0.63 -8.31 2.85
N GLN A 26 -0.70 -8.28 2.87
CA GLN A 26 -1.45 -7.61 3.94
C GLN A 26 -1.21 -8.27 5.30
N GLU A 27 -1.20 -9.60 5.39
CA GLU A 27 -0.85 -10.32 6.62
C GLU A 27 0.56 -9.96 7.11
N PHE A 28 1.54 -10.00 6.21
CA PHE A 28 2.93 -9.72 6.54
C PHE A 28 3.13 -8.28 7.01
N TYR A 29 2.68 -7.29 6.24
CA TYR A 29 2.86 -5.89 6.58
C TYR A 29 1.95 -5.45 7.73
N GLY A 30 0.79 -6.08 7.88
CA GLY A 30 -0.06 -5.97 9.06
C GLY A 30 0.69 -6.42 10.32
N ALA A 31 1.37 -7.57 10.29
CA ALA A 31 2.11 -8.06 11.45
C ALA A 31 3.39 -7.24 11.74
N VAL A 32 4.14 -6.86 10.72
CA VAL A 32 5.45 -6.18 10.88
C VAL A 32 5.28 -4.71 11.23
N PHE A 33 4.35 -4.03 10.56
CA PHE A 33 4.16 -2.59 10.71
C PHE A 33 2.87 -2.22 11.41
N ASP A 34 2.07 -3.18 11.90
CA ASP A 34 0.78 -2.90 12.56
C ASP A 34 -0.10 -2.03 11.65
N TRP A 35 -0.12 -2.41 10.37
CA TRP A 35 -0.94 -1.78 9.34
C TRP A 35 -2.33 -2.38 9.29
N THR A 36 -3.31 -1.54 8.98
CA THR A 36 -4.67 -1.94 8.63
C THR A 36 -4.93 -1.59 7.16
N PHE A 37 -5.85 -2.28 6.49
CA PHE A 37 -6.06 -2.14 5.05
C PHE A 37 -7.52 -1.84 4.73
N GLU A 38 -7.74 -0.93 3.78
CA GLU A 38 -9.05 -0.62 3.22
C GLU A 38 -8.99 -0.81 1.70
N SER A 39 -9.77 -1.74 1.18
CA SER A 39 -9.92 -1.94 -0.26
C SER A 39 -10.98 -0.99 -0.81
N TYR A 40 -10.68 -0.33 -1.93
CA TYR A 40 -11.67 0.49 -2.62
C TYR A 40 -12.52 -0.30 -3.62
N GLY A 41 -12.27 -1.60 -3.77
CA GLY A 41 -13.08 -2.49 -4.61
C GLY A 41 -12.59 -2.62 -6.07
N PRO A 42 -13.24 -3.49 -6.86
CA PRO A 42 -12.85 -3.81 -8.23
C PRO A 42 -12.85 -2.61 -9.19
N GLU A 43 -13.70 -1.61 -8.97
CA GLU A 43 -13.78 -0.39 -9.76
C GLU A 43 -12.49 0.45 -9.73
N TYR A 44 -11.67 0.28 -8.70
CA TYR A 44 -10.32 0.87 -8.58
C TYR A 44 -9.22 -0.16 -8.84
N GLY A 45 -9.51 -1.21 -9.62
CA GLY A 45 -8.54 -2.25 -9.95
C GLY A 45 -8.11 -3.10 -8.74
N GLY A 46 -8.92 -3.14 -7.68
CA GLY A 46 -8.59 -3.85 -6.44
C GLY A 46 -7.55 -3.13 -5.57
N TYR A 47 -7.25 -1.86 -5.85
CA TYR A 47 -6.32 -1.07 -5.05
C TYR A 47 -6.80 -0.91 -3.60
N ALA A 48 -5.86 -1.07 -2.67
CA ALA A 48 -6.09 -0.94 -1.24
C ALA A 48 -5.12 0.06 -0.62
N ASN A 49 -5.61 0.92 0.28
CA ASN A 49 -4.75 1.75 1.11
C ASN A 49 -4.38 1.02 2.40
N ALA A 50 -3.10 1.08 2.76
CA ALA A 50 -2.61 0.73 4.07
C ALA A 50 -2.60 1.94 5.00
N PHE A 51 -2.90 1.69 6.27
CA PHE A 51 -2.99 2.70 7.31
C PHE A 51 -2.19 2.29 8.54
N ARG A 52 -1.55 3.25 9.21
CA ARG A 52 -1.04 3.07 10.57
C ARG A 52 -1.76 4.04 11.49
N ASN A 53 -2.42 3.53 12.53
CA ASN A 53 -3.18 4.36 13.48
C ASN A 53 -4.15 5.32 12.76
N GLY A 54 -4.86 4.85 11.72
CA GLY A 54 -5.79 5.65 10.93
C GLY A 54 -5.18 6.64 9.93
N HIS A 55 -3.84 6.72 9.82
CA HIS A 55 -3.17 7.57 8.84
C HIS A 55 -2.74 6.76 7.63
N PRO A 56 -3.03 7.20 6.39
CA PRO A 56 -2.63 6.49 5.18
C PRO A 56 -1.11 6.51 5.04
N VAL A 57 -0.51 5.37 4.68
CA VAL A 57 0.96 5.19 4.62
C VAL A 57 1.49 4.55 3.34
N ALA A 58 0.68 3.74 2.64
CA ALA A 58 1.07 3.08 1.40
C ALA A 58 -0.16 2.61 0.61
N GLY A 59 0.03 2.33 -0.67
CA GLY A 59 -0.91 1.60 -1.51
C GLY A 59 -0.47 0.16 -1.76
N LEU A 60 -1.44 -0.72 -2.00
CA LEU A 60 -1.23 -2.10 -2.41
C LEU A 60 -2.16 -2.44 -3.56
N MET A 61 -1.65 -3.17 -4.54
CA MET A 61 -2.43 -3.70 -5.65
C MET A 61 -1.90 -5.06 -6.09
N ALA A 62 -2.77 -5.81 -6.78
CA ALA A 62 -2.33 -7.02 -7.45
C ALA A 62 -1.31 -6.65 -8.55
N ASN A 63 -0.19 -7.37 -8.57
CA ASN A 63 0.77 -7.32 -9.66
C ASN A 63 0.16 -8.03 -10.87
N ASP A 64 0.06 -7.34 -12.00
CA ASP A 64 -0.41 -7.95 -13.24
C ASP A 64 0.72 -8.79 -13.85
N PRO A 65 0.55 -10.12 -14.02
CA PRO A 65 1.58 -10.98 -14.58
C PRO A 65 2.07 -10.54 -15.97
N GLN A 66 1.27 -9.80 -16.74
CA GLN A 66 1.68 -9.30 -18.06
C GLN A 66 2.74 -8.19 -17.97
N TRP A 67 2.87 -7.52 -16.82
CA TRP A 67 3.88 -6.49 -16.60
C TRP A 67 5.29 -7.08 -16.46
N ASN A 68 5.37 -8.39 -16.16
CA ASN A 68 6.63 -9.11 -16.00
C ASN A 68 7.58 -8.42 -14.98
N ALA A 69 6.98 -7.79 -13.97
CA ALA A 69 7.65 -7.10 -12.88
C ALA A 69 7.77 -8.05 -11.67
N PRO A 70 8.88 -7.98 -10.92
CA PRO A 70 8.97 -8.68 -9.64
C PRO A 70 7.95 -8.11 -8.64
N ASP A 71 7.62 -8.91 -7.64
CA ASP A 71 6.99 -8.41 -6.41
C ASP A 71 7.94 -7.49 -5.62
#